data_AF-A0A3B0X8D3-F1
#
_entry.id   AF-A0A3B0X8D3-F1
#
_cell.length_a   1.000
_cell.length_b   1.000
_cell.length_c   1.000
_cell.angle_alpha   90.00
_cell.angle_beta   90.00
_cell.angle_gamma   90.00
#
_symmetry.space_group_name_H-M   'P 1'
#
loop_
_entity.id
_entity.type
_entity.pdbx_description
1 polymer ?
#
loop_
_entity_poly.entity_id
_entity_poly.type
_entity_poly.pdbx_seq_one_letter_code
_entity_poly.pdbx_strand_id
1 'polypeptide(L)'
;MAVYLNYQGIQGSVTAKGYKGMIALRHFKFHVSRKINMVTGHMVNRESTIPEFSTVRIEKRADVSSTDLFRSSVSASTGKQASIHPFY
;
A
#
# COMPACT_ATOMS: atom_id res chain seq x y z
N MET A 1 -7.69 -6.38 -14.50
CA MET A 1 -6.76 -5.29 -14.12
C MET A 1 -5.53 -5.90 -13.46
N ALA A 2 -4.34 -5.50 -13.89
CA ALA A 2 -3.10 -5.87 -13.20
C ALA A 2 -2.63 -4.69 -12.36
N VAL A 3 -2.32 -4.92 -11.09
CA VAL A 3 -1.69 -3.94 -10.22
C VAL A 3 -0.28 -4.46 -9.95
N TYR A 4 0.73 -3.63 -10.15
CA TYR A 4 2.12 -4.02 -9.94
C TYR A 4 2.70 -3.29 -8.75
N LEU A 5 3.43 -4.01 -7.92
CA LEU A 5 4.17 -3.48 -6.78
C LEU A 5 5.66 -3.63 -7.04
N ASN A 6 6.37 -2.52 -7.03
CA ASN A 6 7.82 -2.50 -6.94
C ASN A 6 8.20 -2.31 -5.48
N TYR A 7 8.81 -3.32 -4.87
CA TYR A 7 9.31 -3.25 -3.51
C TYR A 7 10.84 -3.36 -3.55
N GLN A 8 11.53 -2.34 -3.04
CA GLN A 8 12.97 -2.23 -3.19
C GLN A 8 13.69 -3.46 -2.61
N GLY A 9 14.43 -4.16 -3.48
CA GLY A 9 15.21 -5.34 -3.14
C GLY A 9 14.42 -6.65 -3.02
N ILE A 10 13.15 -6.70 -3.46
CA ILE A 10 12.40 -7.96 -3.62
C ILE A 10 11.99 -8.10 -5.09
N GLN A 11 12.36 -9.22 -5.71
CA GLN A 11 12.00 -9.53 -7.09
C GLN A 11 10.72 -10.37 -7.15
N GLY A 12 9.77 -9.93 -7.95
CA GLY A 12 8.54 -10.66 -8.27
C GLY A 12 8.61 -11.41 -9.60
N SER A 13 7.53 -12.13 -9.90
CA SER A 13 7.46 -13.04 -11.06
C SER A 13 6.90 -12.40 -12.35
N VAL A 14 6.66 -11.08 -12.37
CA VAL A 14 6.01 -10.43 -13.53
C VAL A 14 6.96 -10.33 -14.71
N THR A 15 6.48 -10.74 -15.89
CA THR A 15 7.22 -10.70 -17.17
C THR A 15 6.71 -9.63 -18.14
N ALA A 16 5.71 -8.84 -17.75
CA ALA A 16 5.13 -7.78 -18.58
C ALA A 16 6.19 -6.72 -18.95
N LYS A 17 6.22 -6.31 -20.22
CA LYS A 17 7.12 -5.25 -20.72
C LYS A 17 6.84 -3.95 -19.92
N GLY A 18 7.89 -3.37 -19.33
CA GLY A 18 7.79 -2.19 -18.46
C GLY A 18 7.62 -2.46 -16.96
N TYR A 19 7.21 -3.68 -16.57
CA TYR A 19 6.98 -4.07 -15.17
C TYR A 19 7.73 -5.37 -14.79
N LYS A 20 8.78 -5.69 -15.55
CA LYS A 20 9.54 -6.93 -15.39
C LYS A 20 10.20 -6.98 -14.01
N GLY A 21 9.98 -8.06 -13.27
CA GLY A 21 10.52 -8.25 -11.92
C GLY A 21 9.70 -7.59 -10.81
N MET A 22 8.55 -6.98 -11.12
CA MET A 22 7.62 -6.47 -10.11
C MET A 22 6.72 -7.60 -9.57
N ILE A 23 6.05 -7.31 -8.45
CA ILE A 23 5.11 -8.22 -7.79
C ILE A 23 3.70 -7.95 -8.33
N ALA A 24 3.00 -9.00 -8.78
CA ALA A 24 1.61 -8.88 -9.22
C ALA A 24 0.65 -8.88 -8.02
N LEU A 25 -0.16 -7.84 -7.89
CA LEU A 25 -1.20 -7.70 -6.87
C LEU A 25 -2.58 -7.96 -7.47
N ARG A 26 -3.45 -8.64 -6.70
CA ARG A 26 -4.87 -8.83 -7.03
C ARG A 26 -5.72 -7.69 -6.51
N HIS A 27 -5.45 -7.29 -5.26
CA HIS A 27 -6.13 -6.16 -4.65
C HIS A 27 -5.18 -5.38 -3.76
N PHE A 28 -5.47 -4.09 -3.64
CA PHE A 28 -4.84 -3.18 -2.70
C PHE A 28 -5.93 -2.36 -2.04
N LYS A 29 -5.87 -2.21 -0.71
CA LYS A 29 -6.80 -1.42 0.08
C LYS A 29 -6.01 -0.41 0.91
N PHE A 30 -6.39 0.85 0.75
CA PHE A 30 -5.91 1.96 1.56
C PHE A 30 -7.07 2.89 1.84
N HIS A 31 -7.16 3.31 3.09
CA HIS A 31 -8.20 4.16 3.64
C HIS A 31 -7.57 5.37 4.32
N VAL A 32 -8.23 6.51 4.17
CA VAL A 32 -7.92 7.76 4.87
C VAL A 32 -9.20 8.20 5.55
N SER A 33 -9.17 8.30 6.88
CA SER A 33 -10.29 8.86 7.64
C SER A 33 -9.90 10.18 8.27
N ARG A 34 -10.89 11.04 8.42
CA ARG A 34 -10.81 12.20 9.29
C ARG A 34 -12.04 12.22 10.16
N LYS A 35 -11.85 12.27 11.47
CA LYS A 35 -12.94 12.45 12.44
C LYS A 35 -13.26 13.94 12.48
N ILE A 36 -14.33 14.33 11.82
CA ILE A 36 -14.86 15.70 11.85
C ILE A 36 -16.22 15.62 12.53
N ASN A 37 -16.40 16.38 13.59
CA ASN A 37 -17.69 16.50 14.24
C ASN A 37 -18.35 17.80 13.81
N MET A 38 -19.58 17.71 13.29
CA MET A 38 -20.40 18.88 12.98
C MET A 38 -21.47 19.03 14.06
N VAL A 39 -21.15 19.71 15.15
CA VAL A 39 -22.14 20.06 16.17
C VAL A 39 -22.97 21.23 15.66
N THR A 40 -24.29 21.05 15.58
CA THR A 40 -25.24 22.08 15.12
C THR A 40 -25.16 23.32 16.03
N GLY A 41 -24.88 24.49 15.47
CA GLY A 41 -24.82 25.77 16.21
C GLY A 41 -23.41 26.33 16.46
N HIS A 42 -22.34 25.57 16.19
CA HIS A 42 -20.97 26.07 16.25
C HIS A 42 -20.54 26.70 14.91
N MET A 43 -20.83 27.98 14.71
CA MET A 43 -20.51 28.72 13.46
C MET A 43 -19.08 29.28 13.38
N VAL A 44 -18.25 29.16 14.43
CA VAL A 44 -17.03 30.00 14.57
C VAL A 44 -15.71 29.24 14.61
N ASN A 45 -15.66 27.93 14.90
CA ASN A 45 -14.39 27.21 14.96
C ASN A 45 -14.31 26.06 13.94
N ARG A 46 -13.43 26.23 12.94
CA ARG A 46 -12.99 25.13 12.06
C ARG A 46 -12.22 24.11 12.90
N GLU A 47 -12.81 22.94 13.13
CA GLU A 47 -12.08 21.82 13.72
C GLU A 47 -10.89 21.44 12.83
N SER A 48 -9.68 21.63 13.34
CA SER A 48 -8.44 21.23 12.68
C SER A 48 -8.02 19.83 13.12
N THR A 49 -8.80 18.81 12.77
CA THR A 49 -8.39 17.40 13.00
C THR A 49 -7.42 16.91 11.93
N ILE A 50 -6.34 16.26 12.36
CA ILE A 50 -5.33 15.63 11.49
C ILE A 50 -5.93 14.36 10.85
N PRO A 51 -5.73 14.12 9.55
CA PRO A 51 -6.17 12.87 8.91
C PRO A 51 -5.41 11.65 9.45
N GLU A 52 -6.13 10.55 9.66
CA GLU A 52 -5.56 9.25 10.01
C GLU A 52 -5.38 8.41 8.73
N PHE A 53 -4.17 7.91 8.51
CA PHE A 53 -3.84 7.01 7.41
C PHE A 53 -3.88 5.56 7.88
N SER A 54 -4.61 4.70 7.17
CA SER A 54 -4.62 3.27 7.44
C SER A 54 -3.40 2.56 6.84
N THR A 55 -3.07 1.40 7.38
CA THR A 55 -2.06 0.52 6.78
C THR A 55 -2.51 0.04 5.40
N VAL A 56 -1.59 0.08 4.45
CA VAL A 56 -1.70 -0.51 3.12
C VAL A 56 -1.88 -2.03 3.25
N ARG A 57 -3.05 -2.55 2.86
CA ARG A 57 -3.30 -4.00 2.77
C ARG A 57 -3.27 -4.46 1.32
N ILE A 58 -2.58 -5.57 1.08
CA ILE A 58 -2.30 -6.09 -0.25
C ILE A 58 -2.65 -7.59 -0.27
N GLU A 59 -3.33 -8.05 -1.33
CA GLU A 59 -3.45 -9.47 -1.66
C GLU A 59 -2.73 -9.74 -2.98
N LYS A 60 -1.95 -10.81 -2.96
CA LYS A 60 -1.26 -11.38 -4.12
C LYS A 60 -1.41 -12.90 -4.09
N ARG A 61 -1.22 -13.55 -5.24
CA ARG A 61 -1.00 -14.99 -5.28
C ARG A 61 0.40 -15.31 -4.76
N ALA A 62 0.58 -16.48 -4.17
CA ALA A 62 1.90 -16.93 -3.75
C ALA A 62 2.82 -17.04 -4.98
N ASP A 63 3.95 -16.32 -4.94
CA ASP A 63 4.99 -16.33 -5.96
C ASP A 63 6.36 -16.25 -5.27
N VAL A 64 7.44 -16.18 -6.06
CA VAL A 64 8.83 -16.12 -5.58
C VAL A 64 9.06 -14.99 -4.56
N SER A 65 8.33 -13.88 -4.66
CA SER A 65 8.47 -12.76 -3.71
C SER A 65 7.81 -13.00 -2.35
N SER A 66 6.98 -14.04 -2.19
CA SER A 66 6.28 -14.30 -0.92
C SER A 66 7.22 -14.68 0.21
N THR A 67 8.26 -15.46 -0.07
CA THR A 67 9.25 -15.87 0.94
C THR A 67 10.08 -14.66 1.41
N ASP A 68 10.44 -13.77 0.50
CA ASP A 68 11.21 -12.57 0.82
C ASP A 68 10.38 -11.54 1.58
N LEU A 69 9.09 -11.38 1.21
CA LEU A 69 8.16 -10.55 1.96
C LEU A 69 7.97 -11.07 3.38
N PHE A 70 7.80 -12.38 3.56
CA PHE A 70 7.67 -13.00 4.87
C PHE A 70 8.96 -12.84 5.70
N ARG A 71 10.12 -13.06 5.08
CA ARG A 71 11.43 -12.82 5.71
C ARG A 71 11.57 -11.37 6.17
N SER A 72 11.14 -10.41 5.35
CA SER A 72 11.19 -8.98 5.72
C SER A 72 10.22 -8.60 6.82
N SER A 73 9.14 -9.36 7.02
CA SER A 73 8.17 -9.14 8.09
C SER A 73 8.65 -9.66 9.44
N VAL A 74 9.43 -10.75 9.46
CA VAL A 74 9.90 -11.40 10.69
C VAL A 74 11.30 -10.91 11.08
N SER A 75 12.14 -10.61 10.10
CA SER A 75 13.42 -9.98 10.33
C SER A 75 13.22 -8.49 10.63
N ALA A 76 14.04 -7.90 11.49
CA ALA A 76 14.07 -6.46 11.72
C ALA A 76 14.53 -5.74 10.44
N SER A 77 13.58 -5.53 9.52
CA SER A 77 13.77 -4.86 8.25
C SER A 77 13.56 -3.37 8.41
N THR A 78 14.53 -2.56 7.99
CA THR A 78 14.33 -1.13 7.78
C THR A 78 13.26 -0.90 6.70
N GLY A 79 12.45 0.16 6.85
CA GLY A 79 11.44 0.50 5.86
C GLY A 79 12.07 0.72 4.48
N LYS A 80 11.62 -0.06 3.48
CA LYS A 80 12.10 0.03 2.10
C LYS A 80 11.09 0.76 1.23
N GLN A 81 11.56 1.40 0.17
CA GLN A 81 10.66 2.13 -0.74
C GLN A 81 9.75 1.15 -1.49
N ALA A 82 8.45 1.47 -1.53
CA ALA A 82 7.42 0.70 -2.22
C ALA A 82 6.63 1.62 -3.17
N SER A 83 6.58 1.30 -4.46
CA SER A 83 5.77 2.01 -5.45
C SER A 83 4.71 1.09 -6.06
N ILE A 84 3.46 1.56 -6.04
CA ILE A 84 2.32 0.84 -6.62
C ILE A 84 2.00 1.47 -7.97
N HIS A 85 2.00 0.65 -9.02
CA HIS A 85 1.64 1.03 -10.37
C HIS A 85 0.30 0.40 -10.72
N PRO A 86 -0.82 1.13 -10.57
CA PRO A 86 -2.08 0.72 -11.17
C PRO A 86 -1.95 0.88 -12.70
N PHE A 87 -2.33 -0.15 -13.45
CA PHE A 87 -2.46 -0.03 -14.91
C PHE A 87 -3.69 0.84 -15.22
N TYR A 88 -3.49 1.98 -15.87
CA TYR A 88 -4.54 2.79 -16.50
C TYR A 88 -4.46 2.61 -18.00
#